data_AF-A0ABD3XCF8-F1
#
_entry.id   AF-A0ABD3XCF8-F1
#
_cell.length_a   1.000
_cell.length_b   1.000
_cell.length_c   1.000
_cell.angle_alpha   90.00
_cell.angle_beta   90.00
_cell.angle_gamma   90.00
#
_symmetry.space_group_name_H-M   'P 1'
#
loop_
_entity.id
_entity.type
_entity.pdbx_description
1 polymer ?
#
loop_
_entity_poly.entity_id
_entity_poly.type
_entity_poly.pdbx_seq_one_letter_code
_entity_poly.pdbx_strand_id
1 'polypeptide(L)'
;MLPFLFVLLVHIVSTSYGQGQSEQFNQWTYNNYPNPFVNPEACRRPDSSFICDPNEILLPRQADQVNIVLKKIFNDTDVPCYDDTGIKKSGYVVMIALMNKINRTFSSSYTDNTKAIHAEAAWFSYYLGETWHRDTCDENVVILYSKEDSVFYTSTQSLARKKLSDDTIALVSLRNGHYFRSGNRDRILRGLLKVAEAYKRVLEGGNV
;
A
#
# COMPACT_ATOMS: atom_id res chain seq x y z
N MET A 1 26.55 -64.86 35.02
CA MET A 1 25.67 -63.68 35.13
C MET A 1 26.55 -62.44 35.02
N LEU A 2 26.65 -61.85 33.83
CA LEU A 2 27.28 -60.55 33.58
C LEU A 2 26.67 -59.98 32.29
N PRO A 3 25.99 -58.83 32.33
CA PRO A 3 25.71 -58.06 31.14
C PRO A 3 26.35 -56.67 31.27
N PHE A 4 27.23 -56.31 30.35
CA PHE A 4 27.63 -54.92 30.12
C PHE A 4 27.55 -54.70 28.61
N LEU A 5 26.37 -54.32 28.13
CA LEU A 5 25.99 -52.93 27.77
C LEU A 5 26.96 -52.28 26.76
N PHE A 6 26.61 -52.42 25.48
CA PHE A 6 27.03 -51.53 24.41
C PHE A 6 26.42 -50.14 24.65
N VAL A 7 27.27 -49.12 24.86
CA VAL A 7 26.83 -47.72 24.84
C VAL A 7 27.04 -47.18 23.43
N LEU A 8 25.95 -46.98 22.69
CA LEU A 8 25.91 -46.33 21.39
C LEU A 8 25.68 -44.82 21.62
N LEU A 9 26.72 -44.02 21.44
CA LEU A 9 26.66 -42.55 21.46
C LEU A 9 26.13 -42.05 20.11
N VAL A 10 24.86 -41.63 20.07
CA VAL A 10 24.28 -40.93 18.93
C VAL A 10 24.54 -39.43 19.11
N HIS A 11 25.45 -38.87 18.32
CA HIS A 11 25.63 -37.42 18.22
C HIS A 11 24.45 -36.81 17.45
N ILE A 12 23.54 -36.15 18.16
CA ILE A 12 22.52 -35.31 17.57
C ILE A 12 23.21 -34.03 17.10
N VAL A 13 23.49 -33.94 15.79
CA VAL A 13 23.89 -32.70 15.14
C VAL A 13 22.63 -31.84 15.03
N SER A 14 22.46 -30.93 15.97
CA SER A 14 21.43 -29.90 15.90
C SER A 14 21.79 -28.91 14.80
N THR A 15 21.29 -29.13 13.58
CA THR A 15 21.27 -28.09 12.54
C THR A 15 20.29 -27.01 12.99
N SER A 16 20.79 -25.95 13.60
CA SER A 16 20.03 -24.73 13.84
C SER A 16 19.72 -24.10 12.48
N TYR A 17 18.55 -24.41 11.93
CA TYR A 17 17.94 -23.59 10.88
C TYR A 17 17.67 -22.22 11.50
N GLY A 18 18.54 -21.25 11.22
CA GLY A 18 18.28 -19.85 11.49
C GLY A 18 17.10 -19.42 10.63
N GLN A 19 15.89 -19.44 11.19
CA GLN A 19 14.76 -18.73 10.58
C GLN A 19 15.10 -17.23 10.67
N GLY A 20 15.36 -16.62 9.52
CA GLY A 20 15.42 -15.16 9.40
C GLY A 20 14.07 -14.59 9.79
N GLN A 21 13.93 -14.13 11.03
CA GLN A 21 12.78 -13.36 11.45
C GLN A 21 12.88 -12.00 10.76
N SER A 22 11.93 -11.71 9.87
CA SER A 22 11.74 -10.36 9.34
C SER A 22 11.49 -9.43 10.54
N GLU A 23 12.38 -8.47 10.79
CA GLU A 23 12.08 -7.40 11.74
C GLU A 23 10.81 -6.70 11.26
N GLN A 24 9.73 -6.82 12.04
CA GLN A 24 8.48 -6.16 11.71
C GLN A 24 8.65 -4.68 12.05
N PHE A 25 9.02 -3.88 11.05
CA PHE A 25 9.09 -2.44 11.20
C PHE A 25 7.72 -1.90 11.61
N ASN A 26 7.67 -1.24 12.77
CA ASN A 26 6.47 -0.54 13.24
C ASN A 26 6.33 0.85 12.61
N GLN A 27 7.42 1.42 12.10
CA GLN A 27 7.47 2.75 11.51
C GLN A 27 8.20 2.69 10.17
N TRP A 28 7.66 3.40 9.18
CA TRP A 28 8.17 3.37 7.81
C TRP A 28 8.56 4.75 7.32
N THR A 29 9.60 4.79 6.51
CA THR A 29 9.92 5.91 5.61
C THR A 29 9.59 5.47 4.19
N TYR A 30 9.39 6.40 3.27
CA TYR A 30 9.16 6.02 1.86
C TYR A 30 10.34 5.20 1.28
N ASN A 31 11.57 5.44 1.74
CA ASN A 31 12.78 4.76 1.28
C ASN A 31 12.86 3.28 1.69
N ASN A 32 12.27 2.90 2.83
CA ASN A 32 12.32 1.53 3.34
C ASN A 32 10.98 0.80 3.23
N TYR A 33 9.96 1.45 2.68
CA TYR A 33 8.65 0.85 2.48
C TYR A 33 8.67 -0.09 1.26
N PRO A 34 8.16 -1.32 1.36
CA PRO A 34 8.30 -2.31 0.29
C PRO A 34 7.49 -1.95 -0.96
N ASN A 35 7.98 -2.37 -2.12
CA ASN A 35 7.33 -2.17 -3.42
C ASN A 35 6.53 -3.43 -3.81
N PRO A 36 5.19 -3.36 -3.89
CA PRO A 36 4.36 -4.54 -4.10
C PRO A 36 4.49 -5.16 -5.49
N PHE A 37 5.19 -4.52 -6.42
CA PHE A 37 5.49 -5.09 -7.74
C PHE A 37 6.85 -5.78 -7.80
N VAL A 38 7.81 -5.37 -6.97
CA VAL A 38 9.20 -5.87 -6.98
C VAL A 38 9.42 -6.91 -5.88
N ASN A 39 8.94 -6.65 -4.67
CA ASN A 39 9.06 -7.50 -3.49
C ASN A 39 7.68 -7.74 -2.84
N PRO A 40 6.77 -8.46 -3.54
CA PRO A 40 5.42 -8.72 -3.06
C PRO A 40 5.39 -9.46 -1.72
N GLU A 41 6.35 -10.32 -1.43
CA GLU A 41 6.47 -11.05 -0.18
C GLU A 41 6.67 -10.13 1.04
N ALA A 42 7.41 -9.03 0.88
CA ALA A 42 7.58 -8.02 1.93
C ALA A 42 6.28 -7.25 2.20
N CYS A 43 5.41 -7.16 1.20
CA CYS A 43 4.03 -6.67 1.32
C CYS A 43 3.05 -7.76 1.80
N ARG A 44 3.54 -8.97 2.13
CA ARG A 44 2.77 -10.16 2.50
C ARG A 44 1.80 -10.63 1.42
N ARG A 45 2.27 -10.60 0.18
CA ARG A 45 1.53 -11.02 -1.01
C ARG A 45 2.28 -12.17 -1.69
N PRO A 46 1.58 -13.16 -2.27
CA PRO A 46 2.23 -14.25 -2.99
C PRO A 46 2.81 -13.80 -4.33
N ASP A 47 2.22 -12.75 -4.93
CA ASP A 47 2.56 -12.23 -6.24
C ASP A 47 2.40 -10.71 -6.27
N SER A 48 2.93 -10.10 -7.34
CA SER A 48 2.76 -8.69 -7.69
C SER A 48 1.30 -8.21 -7.52
N SER A 49 1.12 -7.06 -6.86
CA SER A 49 -0.21 -6.52 -6.58
C SER A 49 -0.22 -4.99 -6.44
N PHE A 50 -1.42 -4.39 -6.40
CA PHE A 50 -1.58 -2.95 -6.24
C PHE A 50 -1.74 -2.51 -4.78
N ILE A 51 -1.56 -3.43 -3.82
CA ILE A 51 -1.68 -3.15 -2.40
C ILE A 51 -0.46 -3.69 -1.66
N CYS A 52 0.12 -2.84 -0.82
CA CYS A 52 1.16 -3.24 0.11
C CYS A 52 0.66 -3.09 1.55
N ASP A 53 0.72 -4.18 2.32
CA ASP A 53 0.34 -4.20 3.73
C ASP A 53 1.38 -4.98 4.56
N PRO A 54 2.60 -4.43 4.73
CA PRO A 54 3.65 -5.07 5.48
C PRO A 54 3.35 -5.18 6.98
N ASN A 55 2.23 -4.64 7.49
CA ASN A 55 1.87 -4.70 8.92
C ASN A 55 0.59 -5.51 9.24
N GLU A 56 -0.02 -6.21 8.28
CA GLU A 56 -1.26 -6.99 8.48
C GLU A 56 -2.43 -6.17 9.06
N ILE A 57 -2.58 -4.95 8.56
CA ILE A 57 -3.77 -4.15 8.87
C ILE A 57 -5.01 -4.89 8.37
N LEU A 58 -4.95 -5.48 7.19
CA LEU A 58 -5.97 -6.36 6.61
C LEU A 58 -5.57 -7.83 6.73
N LEU A 59 -6.57 -8.71 6.69
CA LEU A 59 -6.32 -10.13 6.43
C LEU A 59 -5.96 -10.34 4.95
N PRO A 60 -5.22 -11.39 4.59
CA PRO A 60 -4.85 -11.66 3.18
C PRO A 60 -6.05 -11.65 2.23
N ARG A 61 -7.15 -12.32 2.60
CA ARG A 61 -8.39 -12.34 1.79
C ARG A 61 -9.05 -10.97 1.65
N GLN A 62 -8.90 -10.09 2.63
CA GLN A 62 -9.43 -8.73 2.57
C GLN A 62 -8.56 -7.85 1.65
N ALA A 63 -7.23 -8.01 1.71
CA ALA A 63 -6.33 -7.40 0.75
C ALA A 63 -6.60 -7.88 -0.68
N ASP A 64 -6.94 -9.17 -0.87
CA ASP A 64 -7.35 -9.71 -2.17
C ASP A 64 -8.61 -9.03 -2.71
N GLN A 65 -9.62 -8.81 -1.85
CA GLN A 65 -10.85 -8.12 -2.24
C GLN A 65 -10.58 -6.70 -2.75
N VAL A 66 -9.72 -5.96 -2.04
CA VAL A 66 -9.33 -4.61 -2.46
C VAL A 66 -8.54 -4.66 -3.77
N ASN A 67 -7.55 -5.57 -3.87
CA ASN A 67 -6.73 -5.72 -5.07
C ASN A 67 -7.55 -6.10 -6.32
N ILE A 68 -8.64 -6.86 -6.17
CA ILE A 68 -9.57 -7.14 -7.28
C ILE A 68 -10.19 -5.84 -7.82
N VAL A 69 -10.58 -4.91 -6.95
CA VAL A 69 -11.12 -3.61 -7.37
C VAL A 69 -10.03 -2.78 -8.05
N LEU A 70 -8.81 -2.73 -7.49
CA LEU A 70 -7.70 -1.99 -8.09
C LEU A 70 -7.32 -2.54 -9.48
N LYS A 71 -7.27 -3.87 -9.63
CA LYS A 71 -7.07 -4.53 -10.93
C LYS A 71 -8.15 -4.15 -11.95
N LYS A 72 -9.40 -4.02 -11.53
CA LYS A 72 -10.47 -3.54 -12.41
C LYS A 72 -10.27 -2.09 -12.83
N ILE A 73 -9.77 -1.21 -11.96
CA ILE A 73 -9.45 0.16 -12.37
C ILE A 73 -8.40 0.14 -13.49
N PHE A 74 -7.33 -0.62 -13.28
CA PHE A 74 -6.26 -0.79 -14.26
C PHE A 74 -6.73 -1.39 -15.59
N ASN A 75 -7.65 -2.35 -15.57
CA ASN A 75 -8.13 -3.02 -16.78
C ASN A 75 -9.26 -2.29 -17.50
N ASP A 76 -10.14 -1.62 -16.75
CA ASP A 76 -11.42 -1.13 -17.28
C ASP A 76 -11.40 0.36 -17.63
N THR A 77 -10.47 1.15 -17.05
CA THR A 77 -10.40 2.59 -17.34
C THR A 77 -9.77 2.89 -18.69
N ASP A 78 -10.10 4.06 -19.24
CA ASP A 78 -9.47 4.56 -20.45
C ASP A 78 -7.95 4.62 -20.29
N VAL A 79 -7.26 4.34 -21.38
CA VAL A 79 -5.81 4.37 -21.41
C VAL A 79 -5.37 5.82 -21.48
N PRO A 80 -4.63 6.29 -20.47
CA PRO A 80 -4.40 7.72 -20.31
C PRO A 80 -3.27 8.21 -21.22
N CYS A 81 -2.34 7.35 -21.63
CA CYS A 81 -1.37 7.64 -22.68
C CYS A 81 -0.90 6.38 -23.42
N TYR A 82 -0.16 6.63 -24.51
CA TYR A 82 0.56 5.61 -25.27
C TYR A 82 2.04 5.70 -24.92
N ASP A 83 2.77 4.60 -24.96
CA ASP A 83 4.23 4.68 -24.89
C ASP A 83 4.83 5.28 -26.17
N ASP A 84 6.14 5.54 -26.14
CA ASP A 84 6.88 6.11 -27.27
C ASP A 84 6.85 5.23 -28.54
N THR A 85 6.41 3.97 -28.40
CA THR A 85 6.23 3.02 -29.51
C THR A 85 4.79 2.97 -30.02
N GLY A 86 3.88 3.77 -29.45
CA GLY A 86 2.46 3.80 -29.78
C GLY A 86 1.68 2.61 -29.23
N ILE A 87 2.29 1.79 -28.35
CA ILE A 87 1.60 0.68 -27.70
C ILE A 87 0.72 1.25 -26.59
N LYS A 88 -0.53 0.79 -26.61
CA LYS A 88 -1.55 1.17 -25.64
C LYS A 88 -1.10 0.70 -24.25
N LYS A 89 -0.82 1.64 -23.35
CA LYS A 89 -0.63 1.32 -21.93
C LYS A 89 -1.94 0.83 -21.33
N SER A 90 -1.88 0.27 -20.13
CA SER A 90 -3.10 -0.10 -19.42
C SER A 90 -3.81 1.16 -18.89
N GLY A 91 -4.98 0.98 -18.27
CA GLY A 91 -5.71 2.09 -17.66
C GLY A 91 -4.96 2.71 -16.47
N TYR A 92 -5.61 3.64 -15.79
CA TYR A 92 -5.06 4.30 -14.61
C TYR A 92 -4.67 3.30 -13.52
N VAL A 93 -3.58 3.60 -12.82
CA VAL A 93 -3.03 2.75 -11.76
C VAL A 93 -3.39 3.34 -10.40
N VAL A 94 -4.23 2.65 -9.64
CA VAL A 94 -4.52 3.02 -8.24
C VAL A 94 -3.83 2.02 -7.32
N MET A 95 -2.98 2.52 -6.43
CA MET A 95 -2.18 1.73 -5.50
C MET A 95 -2.52 2.09 -4.06
N ILE A 96 -2.34 1.13 -3.15
CA ILE A 96 -2.62 1.30 -1.72
C ILE A 96 -1.39 0.93 -0.88
N ALA A 97 -0.96 1.83 0.00
CA ALA A 97 0.05 1.60 1.02
C ALA A 97 -0.61 1.62 2.41
N LEU A 98 -0.54 0.50 3.13
CA LEU A 98 -1.03 0.34 4.49
C LEU A 98 0.14 0.18 5.47
N MET A 99 0.16 0.99 6.52
CA MET A 99 1.22 0.90 7.53
C MET A 99 0.72 1.20 8.93
N ASN A 100 1.41 0.68 9.95
CA ASN A 100 1.11 1.04 11.32
C ASN A 100 1.38 2.52 11.57
N LYS A 101 2.59 3.00 11.21
CA LYS A 101 3.00 4.37 11.50
C LYS A 101 3.98 4.91 10.47
N ILE A 102 3.89 6.21 10.20
CA ILE A 102 4.87 6.95 9.39
C ILE A 102 6.01 7.41 10.30
N ASN A 103 7.24 7.13 9.88
CA ASN A 103 8.44 7.73 10.44
C ASN A 103 8.60 9.13 9.84
N ARG A 104 8.56 10.15 10.71
CA ARG A 104 8.56 11.55 10.30
C ARG A 104 9.99 12.03 10.09
N THR A 105 10.29 12.33 8.84
CA THR A 105 11.62 12.76 8.38
C THR A 105 11.62 14.16 7.81
N PHE A 106 10.49 14.65 7.28
CA PHE A 106 10.42 15.94 6.57
C PHE A 106 9.71 17.04 7.37
N SER A 107 8.79 16.69 8.26
CA SER A 107 7.90 17.65 8.91
C SER A 107 8.47 18.36 10.14
N SER A 108 9.79 18.49 10.29
CA SER A 108 10.44 19.05 11.50
C SER A 108 10.14 20.53 11.76
N SER A 109 9.69 21.26 10.74
CA SER A 109 9.34 22.69 10.80
C SER A 109 7.91 22.99 11.23
N TYR A 110 7.04 21.98 11.34
CA TYR A 110 5.64 22.16 11.74
C TYR A 110 5.48 22.09 13.26
N THR A 111 4.91 23.13 13.85
CA THR A 111 4.52 23.15 15.28
C THR A 111 3.20 22.42 15.55
N ASP A 112 2.33 22.34 14.53
CA ASP A 112 1.06 21.61 14.57
C ASP A 112 1.26 20.17 14.11
N ASN A 113 1.12 19.22 15.04
CA ASN A 113 1.25 17.79 14.79
C ASN A 113 0.33 17.26 13.68
N THR A 114 -0.85 17.84 13.53
CA THR A 114 -1.83 17.43 12.50
C THR A 114 -1.33 17.85 11.11
N LYS A 115 -0.90 19.11 10.97
CA LYS A 115 -0.32 19.58 9.70
C LYS A 115 0.95 18.82 9.35
N ALA A 116 1.79 18.55 10.36
CA ALA A 116 3.02 17.80 10.20
C ALA A 116 2.76 16.41 9.59
N ILE A 117 1.81 15.64 10.15
CA ILE A 117 1.56 14.28 9.68
C ILE A 117 0.87 14.24 8.32
N HIS A 118 0.02 15.22 7.99
CA HIS A 118 -0.58 15.33 6.67
C HIS A 118 0.47 15.69 5.61
N ALA A 119 1.41 16.59 5.92
CA ALA A 119 2.52 16.91 5.03
C ALA A 119 3.44 15.70 4.81
N GLU A 120 3.72 14.94 5.87
CA GLU A 120 4.52 13.72 5.77
C GLU A 120 3.82 12.65 4.91
N ALA A 121 2.51 12.43 5.12
CA ALA A 121 1.72 11.49 4.31
C ALA A 121 1.68 11.90 2.82
N ALA A 122 1.60 13.21 2.54
CA ALA A 122 1.64 13.74 1.18
C ALA A 122 2.99 13.44 0.50
N TRP A 123 4.10 13.75 1.16
CA TRP A 123 5.44 13.44 0.65
C TRP A 123 5.67 11.94 0.47
N PHE A 124 5.27 11.15 1.46
CA PHE A 124 5.41 9.70 1.42
C PHE A 124 4.68 9.12 0.21
N SER A 125 3.38 9.43 0.07
CA SER A 125 2.56 8.91 -1.03
C SER A 125 3.01 9.41 -2.41
N TYR A 126 3.53 10.63 -2.51
CA TYR A 126 4.17 11.13 -3.72
C TYR A 126 5.37 10.26 -4.12
N TYR A 127 6.32 10.05 -3.21
CA TYR A 127 7.51 9.25 -3.51
C TYR A 127 7.21 7.77 -3.77
N LEU A 128 6.16 7.22 -3.16
CA LEU A 128 5.68 5.89 -3.56
C LEU A 128 5.19 5.89 -5.00
N GLY A 129 4.44 6.92 -5.42
CA GLY A 129 4.07 7.11 -6.82
C GLY A 129 5.30 7.11 -7.73
N GLU A 130 6.35 7.83 -7.33
CA GLU A 130 7.65 7.93 -8.04
C GLU A 130 8.50 6.65 -8.07
N THR A 131 8.27 5.70 -7.16
CA THR A 131 9.14 4.51 -7.02
C THR A 131 8.43 3.19 -7.31
N TRP A 132 7.11 3.14 -7.12
CA TRP A 132 6.25 2.02 -7.51
C TRP A 132 5.86 2.13 -8.99
N HIS A 133 6.82 2.48 -9.83
CA HIS A 133 6.59 2.60 -11.26
C HIS A 133 6.35 1.23 -11.87
N ARG A 134 5.17 1.06 -12.44
CA ARG A 134 4.90 0.00 -13.41
C ARG A 134 5.07 0.49 -14.85
N ASP A 135 4.84 1.78 -15.04
CA ASP A 135 4.77 2.46 -16.32
C ASP A 135 5.34 3.90 -16.18
N THR A 136 5.32 4.67 -17.27
CA THR A 136 6.05 5.94 -17.44
C THR A 136 5.11 7.13 -17.64
N CYS A 137 3.82 6.98 -17.31
CA CYS A 137 2.74 7.78 -17.88
C CYS A 137 2.08 8.75 -16.88
N ASP A 138 2.70 9.02 -15.72
CA ASP A 138 2.16 9.89 -14.68
C ASP A 138 0.68 9.60 -14.29
N GLU A 139 0.26 8.35 -14.47
CA GLU A 139 -1.11 7.86 -14.32
C GLU A 139 -1.42 7.34 -12.92
N ASN A 140 -0.43 7.40 -12.01
CA ASN A 140 -0.54 6.77 -10.70
C ASN A 140 -1.37 7.61 -9.73
N VAL A 141 -2.19 6.90 -8.95
CA VAL A 141 -2.88 7.37 -7.76
C VAL A 141 -2.39 6.52 -6.59
N VAL A 142 -1.86 7.14 -5.53
CA VAL A 142 -1.46 6.41 -4.32
C VAL A 142 -2.37 6.80 -3.17
N ILE A 143 -3.10 5.82 -2.68
CA ILE A 143 -3.82 5.87 -1.41
C ILE A 143 -2.86 5.40 -0.31
N LEU A 144 -2.64 6.24 0.69
CA LEU A 144 -1.87 5.89 1.87
C LEU A 144 -2.78 5.88 3.10
N TYR A 145 -2.64 4.86 3.95
CA TYR A 145 -3.24 4.84 5.28
C TYR A 145 -2.21 4.44 6.33
N SER A 146 -2.04 5.31 7.34
CA SER A 146 -1.27 5.02 8.55
C SER A 146 -2.21 4.89 9.74
N LYS A 147 -2.23 3.71 10.35
CA LYS A 147 -3.21 3.31 11.36
C LYS A 147 -3.06 4.09 12.66
N GLU A 148 -1.85 4.15 13.20
CA GLU A 148 -1.56 4.82 14.48
C GLU A 148 -1.58 6.34 14.35
N ASP A 149 -1.21 6.86 13.18
CA ASP A 149 -1.32 8.29 12.88
C ASP A 149 -2.77 8.72 12.57
N SER A 150 -3.68 7.77 12.37
CA SER A 150 -5.07 8.01 11.96
C SER A 150 -5.20 8.90 10.72
N VAL A 151 -4.22 8.80 9.80
CA VAL A 151 -4.19 9.59 8.57
C VAL A 151 -4.42 8.67 7.37
N PHE A 152 -5.36 9.08 6.52
CA PHE A 152 -5.50 8.57 5.16
C PHE A 152 -5.30 9.74 4.21
N TYR A 153 -4.51 9.51 3.17
CA TYR A 153 -4.14 10.53 2.19
C TYR A 153 -4.19 9.92 0.79
N THR A 154 -4.40 10.74 -0.23
CA THR A 154 -4.30 10.32 -1.63
C THR A 154 -3.46 11.32 -2.41
N SER A 155 -2.42 10.84 -3.07
CA SER A 155 -1.64 11.60 -4.05
C SER A 155 -2.00 11.17 -5.46
N THR A 156 -1.85 12.10 -6.40
CA THR A 156 -2.02 11.86 -7.84
C THR A 156 -0.84 12.45 -8.59
N GLN A 157 -0.33 11.67 -9.54
CA GLN A 157 0.59 12.17 -10.57
C GLN A 157 -0.17 13.01 -11.62
N SER A 158 0.59 13.66 -12.50
CA SER A 158 0.10 14.77 -13.33
C SER A 158 -1.09 14.39 -14.24
N LEU A 159 -1.10 13.17 -14.80
CA LEU A 159 -2.13 12.72 -15.72
C LEU A 159 -3.37 12.20 -14.97
N ALA A 160 -3.16 11.47 -13.87
CA ALA A 160 -4.25 11.06 -12.97
C ALA A 160 -5.00 12.28 -12.41
N ARG A 161 -4.28 13.34 -12.03
CA ARG A 161 -4.87 14.56 -11.44
C ARG A 161 -5.83 15.29 -12.37
N LYS A 162 -5.67 15.17 -13.69
CA LYS A 162 -6.58 15.78 -14.68
C LYS A 162 -7.98 15.19 -14.63
N LYS A 163 -8.12 13.90 -14.27
CA LYS A 163 -9.42 13.25 -14.05
C LYS A 163 -9.82 13.24 -12.57
N LEU A 164 -8.89 12.90 -11.69
CA LEU A 164 -9.08 12.82 -10.24
C LEU A 164 -8.45 14.04 -9.56
N SER A 165 -9.17 15.16 -9.59
CA SER A 165 -8.69 16.44 -9.06
C SER A 165 -8.60 16.47 -7.53
N ASP A 166 -7.85 17.43 -6.99
CA ASP A 166 -7.69 17.62 -5.54
C ASP A 166 -9.04 17.87 -4.84
N ASP A 167 -9.96 18.62 -5.47
CA ASP A 167 -11.32 18.83 -4.96
C ASP A 167 -12.13 17.53 -4.90
N THR A 168 -11.96 16.67 -5.91
CA THR A 168 -12.62 15.36 -5.98
C THR A 168 -12.08 14.44 -4.88
N ILE A 169 -10.76 14.44 -4.68
CA ILE A 169 -10.10 13.69 -3.60
C ILE A 169 -10.58 14.20 -2.25
N ALA A 170 -10.66 15.52 -2.05
CA ALA A 170 -11.16 16.11 -0.81
C ALA A 170 -12.60 15.68 -0.53
N LEU A 171 -13.48 15.71 -1.53
CA LEU A 171 -14.87 15.26 -1.40
C LEU A 171 -14.98 13.78 -1.03
N VAL A 172 -14.23 12.91 -1.72
CA VAL A 172 -14.18 11.46 -1.41
C VAL A 172 -13.64 11.24 0.01
N SER A 173 -12.62 11.98 0.41
CA SER A 173 -12.01 11.90 1.73
C SER A 173 -12.97 12.34 2.83
N LEU A 174 -13.73 13.42 2.62
CA LEU A 174 -14.75 13.89 3.55
C LEU A 174 -15.86 12.85 3.75
N ARG A 175 -16.33 12.22 2.66
CA ARG A 175 -17.39 11.19 2.71
C ARG A 175 -16.93 9.91 3.41
N ASN A 176 -15.67 9.50 3.22
CA ASN A 176 -15.19 8.18 3.64
C ASN A 176 -14.22 8.20 4.85
N GLY A 177 -13.72 9.37 5.25
CA GLY A 177 -12.70 9.50 6.31
C GLY A 177 -13.12 8.88 7.65
N HIS A 178 -14.42 8.82 7.94
CA HIS A 178 -14.96 8.20 9.16
C HIS A 178 -14.66 6.69 9.28
N TYR A 179 -14.36 5.98 8.20
CA TYR A 179 -13.97 4.56 8.24
C TYR A 179 -12.59 4.36 8.88
N PHE A 180 -11.69 5.34 8.72
CA PHE A 180 -10.26 5.24 9.08
C PHE A 180 -9.94 5.68 10.52
N ARG A 181 -10.89 6.30 11.23
CA ARG A 181 -10.69 6.88 12.57
C ARG A 181 -10.50 5.85 13.70
N SER A 182 -11.06 4.65 13.54
CA SER A 182 -11.16 3.67 14.65
C SER A 182 -10.02 2.66 14.70
N GLY A 183 -9.22 2.56 13.63
CA GLY A 183 -8.26 1.46 13.46
C GLY A 183 -8.88 0.07 13.31
N ASN A 184 -10.22 -0.05 13.30
CA ASN A 184 -10.92 -1.33 13.14
C ASN A 184 -10.77 -1.86 11.70
N ARG A 185 -10.25 -3.07 11.58
CA ARG A 185 -9.94 -3.74 10.31
C ARG A 185 -11.10 -3.75 9.32
N ASP A 186 -12.30 -4.16 9.73
CA ASP A 186 -13.44 -4.25 8.82
C ASP A 186 -13.94 -2.88 8.37
N ARG A 187 -13.81 -1.86 9.23
CA ARG A 187 -14.08 -0.47 8.83
C ARG A 187 -13.04 0.02 7.84
N ILE A 188 -11.77 -0.26 8.06
CA ILE A 188 -10.68 0.10 7.12
C ILE A 188 -10.94 -0.55 5.76
N LEU A 189 -11.23 -1.86 5.72
CA LEU A 189 -11.60 -2.56 4.49
C LEU A 189 -12.76 -1.86 3.75
N ARG A 190 -13.86 -1.58 4.46
CA ARG A 190 -15.01 -0.87 3.87
C ARG A 190 -14.63 0.50 3.33
N GLY A 191 -13.80 1.25 4.06
CA GLY A 191 -13.29 2.55 3.63
C GLY A 191 -12.46 2.44 2.34
N LEU A 192 -11.51 1.51 2.29
CA LEU A 192 -10.66 1.31 1.11
C LEU A 192 -11.48 0.91 -0.12
N LEU A 193 -12.43 -0.03 0.03
CA LEU A 193 -13.34 -0.41 -1.06
C LEU A 193 -14.17 0.78 -1.55
N LYS A 194 -14.73 1.58 -0.65
CA LYS A 194 -15.55 2.75 -1.02
C LYS A 194 -14.74 3.84 -1.72
N VAL A 195 -13.52 4.09 -1.27
CA VAL A 195 -12.61 5.05 -1.92
C VAL A 195 -12.20 4.53 -3.30
N ALA A 196 -11.77 3.27 -3.42
CA ALA A 196 -11.38 2.69 -4.71
C ALA A 196 -12.54 2.65 -5.71
N GLU A 197 -13.76 2.29 -5.27
CA GLU A 197 -14.98 2.34 -6.09
C GLU A 197 -15.29 3.77 -6.56
N ALA A 198 -15.11 4.78 -5.70
CA ALA A 198 -15.34 6.17 -6.08
C ALA A 198 -14.30 6.64 -7.12
N TYR A 199 -13.03 6.31 -6.91
CA TYR A 199 -11.98 6.66 -7.87
C TYR A 199 -12.16 5.95 -9.21
N LYS A 200 -12.57 4.67 -9.23
CA LYS A 200 -12.94 3.97 -10.47
C LYS A 200 -13.95 4.77 -11.28
N ARG A 201 -15.08 5.15 -10.66
CA ARG A 201 -16.14 5.90 -11.35
C ARG A 201 -15.64 7.22 -11.94
N VAL A 202 -14.83 7.96 -11.19
CA VAL A 202 -14.27 9.24 -11.66
C VAL A 202 -13.31 9.03 -12.83
N LEU A 203 -12.43 8.03 -12.74
CA LEU A 203 -11.46 7.73 -13.80
C LEU A 203 -12.12 7.20 -15.08
N GLU A 204 -13.31 6.60 -14.97
CA GLU A 204 -14.22 6.23 -16.07
C GLU A 204 -15.04 7.42 -16.63
N GLY A 205 -14.86 8.63 -16.10
CA GLY A 205 -15.57 9.85 -16.53
C GLY A 205 -16.90 10.12 -15.83
N GLY A 206 -17.22 9.39 -14.75
CA GLY A 206 -18.37 9.62 -13.89
C GLY A 206 -18.12 10.66 -12.78
N ASN A 207 -19.15 10.91 -11.96
CA ASN A 207 -19.09 11.79 -10.79
C ASN A 207 -19.00 10.98 -9.47
N VAL A 208 -18.58 11.65 -8.39
CA VAL A 208 -18.41 11.06 -7.05
C VAL A 208 -19.71 10.67 -6.37
#